data_AF-A0A2T0SQ81-F1
#
_entry.id   AF-A0A2T0SQ81-F1
#
_cell.length_a   1.000
_cell.length_b   1.000
_cell.length_c   1.000
_cell.angle_alpha   90.00
_cell.angle_beta   90.00
_cell.angle_gamma   90.00
#
_symmetry.space_group_name_H-M   'P 1'
#
loop_
_entity.id
_entity.type
_entity.pdbx_description
1 polymer ?
#
loop_
_entity_poly.entity_id
_entity_poly.type
_entity_poly.pdbx_seq_one_letter_code
_entity_poly.pdbx_strand_id
1 'polypeptide(L)'
;MTTLLSARDLQAALELRDLSDPAGGPHAMQLLLEDVLTALTDAWDCTLDLQRRRPLVSVEDNYDRLGYTTEDVTRDTRYSRYAAETVMLRSHTSAGVPPALRALAASTHRSAAAVDVLLALPGLCYRRDSIDRLHVGTPHQVDLWRITAGGPDGRMDEDDLQQMIELLVHAVLPGAPWRTHPARHPYTRCGLQIDVHTPTGWMELAECGLAADRVLAGAGLDPTRWSGLALGMGLDRALMLRKGIDDIRLLRSTEPRIAAQLLDLRPWRPVSAQPPVRRDLSIVADPPVDAELLGDAVRAALGPAAEDLESVTVVASTGYADLPAAARTRLGLRPDQVNVLLRLVLRPLAGTLTDRQANELRDEVYAAVHRGPHREWAA
;
A
#
# COMPACT_ATOMS: atom_id res chain seq x y z
N MET A 1 2.86 -16.57 -17.75
CA MET A 1 3.46 -17.38 -16.67
C MET A 1 3.56 -16.49 -15.44
N THR A 2 3.10 -16.94 -14.29
CA THR A 2 3.15 -16.18 -13.05
C THR A 2 4.61 -16.04 -12.59
N THR A 3 5.14 -14.81 -12.52
CA THR A 3 6.49 -14.59 -11.96
C THR A 3 6.44 -14.74 -10.44
N LEU A 4 7.02 -15.83 -9.93
CA LEU A 4 7.07 -16.12 -8.50
C LEU A 4 8.21 -15.35 -7.82
N LEU A 5 8.03 -15.06 -6.54
CA LEU A 5 9.06 -14.49 -5.68
C LEU A 5 10.24 -15.45 -5.54
N SER A 6 11.46 -14.91 -5.54
CA SER A 6 12.63 -15.67 -5.12
C SER A 6 12.61 -15.89 -3.60
N ALA A 7 13.33 -16.90 -3.11
CA ALA A 7 13.46 -17.14 -1.67
C ALA A 7 14.04 -15.93 -0.92
N ARG A 8 14.97 -15.21 -1.56
CA ARG A 8 15.57 -13.98 -1.02
C ARG A 8 14.54 -12.86 -0.91
N ASP A 9 13.75 -12.63 -1.95
CA ASP A 9 12.73 -11.57 -1.94
C ASP A 9 11.62 -11.86 -0.93
N LEU A 10 11.23 -13.14 -0.82
CA LEU A 10 10.27 -13.57 0.18
C LEU A 10 10.81 -13.36 1.60
N GLN A 11 12.06 -13.76 1.87
CA GLN A 11 12.69 -13.52 3.17
C GLN A 11 12.73 -12.03 3.51
N ALA A 12 13.22 -11.19 2.59
CA ALA A 12 13.28 -9.75 2.79
C ALA A 12 11.90 -9.13 3.07
N ALA A 13 10.87 -9.60 2.38
CA ALA A 13 9.49 -9.15 2.60
C ALA A 13 8.97 -9.53 4.00
N LEU A 14 9.32 -10.72 4.50
CA LEU A 14 8.88 -11.22 5.80
C LEU A 14 9.66 -10.63 6.99
N GLU A 15 10.88 -10.16 6.76
CA GLU A 15 11.72 -9.49 7.77
C GLU A 15 11.42 -8.00 7.92
N LEU A 16 10.63 -7.42 6.99
CA LEU A 16 10.29 -6.01 7.02
C LEU A 16 9.46 -5.67 8.27
N ARG A 17 9.93 -4.68 9.04
CA ARG A 17 9.23 -4.18 10.23
C ARG A 17 7.86 -3.60 9.84
N ASP A 18 6.82 -4.10 10.50
CA ASP A 18 5.48 -3.51 10.52
C ASP A 18 5.43 -2.37 11.54
N LEU A 19 5.31 -1.13 11.07
CA LEU A 19 5.28 0.06 11.92
C LEU A 19 4.00 0.17 12.74
N SER A 20 2.94 -0.51 12.32
CA SER A 20 1.68 -0.55 13.06
C SER A 20 1.75 -1.52 14.25
N ASP A 21 2.74 -2.42 14.32
CA ASP A 21 2.87 -3.44 15.35
C ASP A 21 3.79 -2.97 16.51
N PRO A 22 3.25 -2.79 17.74
CA PRO A 22 4.05 -2.42 18.91
C PRO A 22 5.16 -3.43 19.25
N ALA A 23 5.03 -4.71 18.84
CA ALA A 23 6.07 -5.71 19.05
C ALA A 23 7.37 -5.39 18.30
N GLY A 24 7.28 -4.62 17.20
CA GLY A 24 8.43 -4.11 16.46
C GLY A 24 9.07 -2.87 17.06
N GLY A 25 8.57 -2.36 18.19
CA GLY A 25 9.00 -1.12 18.84
C GLY A 25 8.07 0.07 18.54
N PRO A 26 8.20 1.19 19.28
CA PRO A 26 7.27 2.31 19.21
C PRO A 26 7.30 3.02 17.86
N HIS A 27 6.12 3.51 17.43
CA HIS A 27 5.95 4.33 16.25
C HIS A 27 4.62 5.10 16.28
N ALA A 28 4.57 6.32 15.72
CA ALA A 28 3.39 7.18 15.72
C ALA A 28 2.18 6.59 14.98
N MET A 29 2.42 5.64 14.07
CA MET A 29 1.36 4.89 13.40
C MET A 29 0.49 4.08 14.39
N GLN A 30 1.09 3.61 15.48
CA GLN A 30 0.37 2.87 16.53
C GLN A 30 -0.60 3.80 17.26
N LEU A 31 -0.15 5.00 17.59
CA LEU A 31 -0.98 6.03 18.23
C LEU A 31 -2.14 6.45 17.33
N LEU A 32 -1.89 6.66 16.03
CA LEU A 32 -2.94 6.98 15.08
C LEU A 32 -3.99 5.86 14.98
N LEU A 33 -3.54 4.61 14.92
CA LEU A 33 -4.44 3.46 14.88
C LEU A 33 -5.23 3.35 16.19
N GLU A 34 -4.60 3.55 17.34
CA GLU A 34 -5.24 3.54 18.65
C GLU A 34 -6.31 4.64 18.78
N ASP A 35 -6.04 5.87 18.33
CA ASP A 35 -7.01 6.97 18.30
C ASP A 35 -8.25 6.57 17.48
N VAL A 36 -8.07 5.95 16.30
CA VAL A 36 -9.16 5.49 15.44
C VAL A 36 -9.95 4.35 16.09
N LEU A 37 -9.26 3.33 16.59
CA LEU A 37 -9.93 2.18 17.21
C LEU A 37 -10.74 2.61 18.43
N THR A 38 -10.17 3.46 19.29
CA THR A 38 -10.83 3.99 20.48
C THR A 38 -12.06 4.80 20.11
N ALA A 39 -11.95 5.72 19.14
CA ALA A 39 -13.07 6.54 18.69
C ALA A 39 -14.25 5.69 18.19
N LEU A 40 -13.97 4.63 17.45
CA LEU A 40 -15.00 3.71 16.94
C LEU A 40 -15.60 2.84 18.05
N THR A 41 -14.76 2.23 18.90
CA THR A 41 -15.25 1.34 19.96
C THR A 41 -16.03 2.08 21.03
N ASP A 42 -15.60 3.28 21.41
CA ASP A 42 -16.29 4.10 22.42
C ASP A 42 -17.64 4.60 21.92
N ALA A 43 -17.72 4.99 20.64
CA ALA A 43 -18.97 5.46 20.04
C ALA A 43 -20.02 4.34 19.91
N TRP A 44 -19.56 3.10 19.69
CA TRP A 44 -20.43 1.97 19.43
C TRP A 44 -20.67 1.03 20.61
N ASP A 45 -19.86 1.16 21.67
CA ASP A 45 -19.83 0.22 22.80
C ASP A 45 -19.65 -1.25 22.33
N CYS A 46 -18.82 -1.44 21.30
CA CYS A 46 -18.62 -2.74 20.66
C CYS A 46 -17.32 -3.43 21.12
N THR A 47 -17.26 -4.75 20.97
CA THR A 47 -16.04 -5.51 21.29
C THR A 47 -14.97 -5.29 20.22
N LEU A 48 -13.75 -4.93 20.60
CA LEU A 48 -12.61 -4.89 19.68
C LEU A 48 -11.98 -6.28 19.51
N ASP A 49 -11.84 -6.74 18.27
CA ASP A 49 -11.04 -7.91 17.90
C ASP A 49 -9.91 -7.49 16.96
N LEU A 50 -8.74 -7.18 17.56
CA LEU A 50 -7.54 -6.76 16.84
C LEU A 50 -6.71 -7.98 16.39
N GLN A 51 -6.66 -8.22 15.08
CA GLN A 51 -6.01 -9.38 14.48
C GLN A 51 -4.80 -9.01 13.62
N ARG A 52 -3.59 -9.28 14.13
CA ARG A 52 -2.36 -9.20 13.33
C ARG A 52 -2.07 -10.54 12.65
N ARG A 53 -2.51 -10.66 11.40
CA ARG A 53 -2.34 -11.88 10.61
C ARG A 53 -0.99 -11.91 9.90
N ARG A 54 -0.48 -13.12 9.63
CA ARG A 54 0.71 -13.31 8.81
C ARG A 54 0.48 -12.74 7.40
N PRO A 55 1.52 -12.21 6.74
CA PRO A 55 1.37 -11.59 5.42
C PRO A 55 1.21 -12.60 4.28
N LEU A 56 1.66 -13.85 4.45
CA LEU A 56 1.40 -14.93 3.49
C LEU A 56 -0.03 -15.43 3.63
N VAL A 57 -0.79 -15.33 2.56
CA VAL A 57 -2.22 -15.66 2.48
C VAL A 57 -2.52 -16.52 1.26
N SER A 58 -3.67 -17.20 1.28
CA SER A 58 -4.19 -17.86 0.09
C SER A 58 -4.67 -16.80 -0.92
N VAL A 59 -4.49 -17.07 -2.21
CA VAL A 59 -5.08 -16.26 -3.29
C VAL A 59 -6.61 -16.18 -3.13
N GLU A 60 -7.21 -17.26 -2.63
CA GLU A 60 -8.64 -17.36 -2.37
C GLU A 60 -9.14 -16.38 -1.30
N ASP A 61 -8.44 -16.26 -0.16
CA ASP A 61 -8.78 -15.28 0.87
C ASP A 61 -8.45 -13.84 0.44
N ASN A 62 -7.37 -13.65 -0.32
CA ASN A 62 -7.00 -12.33 -0.82
C ASN A 62 -7.96 -11.82 -1.90
N TYR A 63 -8.57 -12.69 -2.70
CA TYR A 63 -9.40 -12.25 -3.83
C TYR A 63 -10.75 -12.95 -3.94
N ASP A 64 -10.78 -14.28 -4.11
CA ASP A 64 -12.00 -15.01 -4.49
C ASP A 64 -13.14 -14.80 -3.47
N ARG A 65 -12.84 -14.89 -2.17
CA ARG A 65 -13.83 -14.74 -1.09
C ARG A 65 -14.28 -13.31 -0.84
N LEU A 66 -13.48 -12.34 -1.29
CA LEU A 66 -13.89 -10.94 -1.37
C LEU A 66 -14.62 -10.63 -2.68
N GLY A 67 -14.63 -11.60 -3.60
CA GLY A 67 -15.45 -11.58 -4.78
C GLY A 67 -14.87 -10.84 -5.96
N TYR A 68 -13.56 -10.68 -5.99
CA TYR A 68 -12.81 -10.29 -7.18
C TYR A 68 -12.91 -11.38 -8.25
N THR A 69 -12.90 -11.00 -9.52
CA THR A 69 -12.86 -11.92 -10.66
C THR A 69 -11.42 -12.24 -11.07
N THR A 70 -11.21 -13.33 -11.81
CA THR A 70 -9.87 -13.69 -12.35
C THR A 70 -9.34 -12.68 -13.36
N GLU A 71 -10.21 -11.84 -13.92
CA GLU A 71 -9.88 -10.81 -14.92
C GLU A 71 -9.52 -9.46 -14.26
N ASP A 72 -9.72 -9.32 -12.95
CA ASP A 72 -9.42 -8.09 -12.24
C ASP A 72 -7.91 -7.80 -12.28
N VAL A 73 -7.57 -6.58 -12.72
CA VAL A 73 -6.17 -6.13 -12.86
C VAL A 73 -5.40 -6.25 -11.55
N THR A 74 -6.07 -6.15 -10.41
CA THR A 74 -5.45 -6.27 -9.08
C THR A 74 -4.82 -7.64 -8.84
N ARG A 75 -5.27 -8.68 -9.55
CA ARG A 75 -4.67 -10.03 -9.52
C ARG A 75 -3.47 -10.17 -10.45
N ASP A 76 -3.27 -9.26 -11.39
CA ASP A 76 -2.17 -9.35 -12.33
C ASP A 76 -0.83 -9.36 -11.58
N THR A 77 0.07 -10.25 -11.97
CA THR A 77 1.41 -10.33 -11.41
C THR A 77 2.17 -9.01 -11.50
N ARG A 78 1.84 -8.13 -12.44
CA ARG A 78 2.41 -6.78 -12.52
C ARG A 78 2.23 -5.97 -11.24
N TYR A 79 1.15 -6.21 -10.49
CA TYR A 79 0.82 -5.49 -9.25
C TYR A 79 1.01 -6.34 -7.99
N SER A 80 0.94 -7.67 -8.10
CA SER A 80 0.84 -8.59 -6.96
C SER A 80 1.99 -9.59 -6.87
N ARG A 81 2.38 -9.94 -5.64
CA ARG A 81 3.59 -10.74 -5.34
C ARG A 81 3.26 -12.16 -4.90
N TYR A 82 3.39 -13.11 -5.84
CA TYR A 82 3.05 -14.52 -5.64
C TYR A 82 4.22 -15.35 -5.13
N ALA A 83 4.01 -16.15 -4.09
CA ALA A 83 5.00 -17.09 -3.56
C ALA A 83 4.82 -18.50 -4.13
N ALA A 84 3.59 -18.85 -4.51
CA ALA A 84 3.21 -20.05 -5.24
C ALA A 84 1.95 -19.76 -6.07
N GLU A 85 1.45 -20.75 -6.82
CA GLU A 85 0.23 -20.60 -7.63
C GLU A 85 -1.00 -20.20 -6.79
N THR A 86 -1.11 -20.69 -5.56
CA THR A 86 -2.25 -20.46 -4.66
C THR A 86 -1.90 -19.65 -3.41
N VAL A 87 -0.66 -19.17 -3.30
CA VAL A 87 -0.15 -18.45 -2.12
C VAL A 87 0.57 -17.18 -2.52
N MET A 88 0.28 -16.08 -1.83
CA MET A 88 0.87 -14.77 -2.11
C MET A 88 1.15 -13.98 -0.83
N LEU A 89 1.98 -12.95 -0.94
CA LEU A 89 1.99 -11.88 0.04
C LEU A 89 0.73 -11.04 -0.16
N ARG A 90 -0.02 -10.77 0.91
CA ARG A 90 -1.30 -10.05 0.81
C ARG A 90 -1.15 -8.71 0.11
N SER A 91 -2.01 -8.43 -0.86
CA SER A 91 -2.02 -7.14 -1.57
C SER A 91 -2.78 -6.06 -0.79
N HIS A 92 -3.67 -6.45 0.13
CA HIS A 92 -4.42 -5.55 1.01
C HIS A 92 -4.77 -6.26 2.32
N THR A 93 -5.03 -5.50 3.39
CA THR A 93 -5.43 -6.08 4.69
C THR A 93 -6.77 -6.79 4.66
N SER A 94 -7.64 -6.50 3.68
CA SER A 94 -8.94 -7.16 3.52
C SER A 94 -8.81 -8.66 3.29
N ALA A 95 -7.63 -9.15 2.87
CA ALA A 95 -7.33 -10.58 2.76
C ALA A 95 -7.48 -11.33 4.10
N GLY A 96 -7.39 -10.62 5.23
CA GLY A 96 -7.64 -11.18 6.56
C GLY A 96 -9.12 -11.28 6.94
N VAL A 97 -10.01 -10.59 6.21
CA VAL A 97 -11.44 -10.50 6.55
C VAL A 97 -12.15 -11.85 6.37
N PRO A 98 -12.03 -12.58 5.24
CA PRO A 98 -12.73 -13.86 5.10
C PRO A 98 -12.40 -14.87 6.21
N PRO A 99 -11.13 -15.12 6.59
CA PRO A 99 -10.85 -16.03 7.70
C PRO A 99 -11.26 -15.47 9.07
N ALA A 100 -11.33 -14.14 9.25
CA ALA A 100 -11.84 -13.54 10.48
C ALA A 100 -13.36 -13.77 10.62
N LEU A 101 -14.13 -13.54 9.55
CA LEU A 101 -15.57 -13.80 9.52
C LEU A 101 -15.89 -15.29 9.73
N ARG A 102 -15.11 -16.20 9.14
CA ARG A 102 -15.26 -17.67 9.39
C ARG A 102 -15.02 -18.03 10.85
N ALA A 103 -14.03 -17.41 11.48
CA ALA A 103 -13.75 -17.62 12.91
C ALA A 103 -14.90 -17.09 13.79
N LEU A 104 -15.46 -15.92 13.44
CA LEU A 104 -16.64 -15.35 14.10
C LEU A 104 -17.88 -16.24 13.96
N ALA A 105 -18.14 -16.78 12.76
CA ALA A 105 -19.24 -17.73 12.54
C ALA A 105 -19.08 -18.98 13.42
N ALA A 106 -17.87 -19.54 13.46
CA ALA A 106 -17.56 -20.74 14.25
C ALA A 106 -17.66 -20.52 15.77
N SER A 107 -17.34 -19.33 16.28
CA SER A 107 -17.42 -19.01 17.71
C SER A 107 -18.87 -18.76 18.16
N THR A 108 -19.70 -18.21 17.27
CA THR A 108 -21.08 -17.76 17.58
C THR A 108 -22.14 -18.83 17.34
N HIS A 109 -21.84 -19.92 16.62
CA HIS A 109 -22.72 -21.10 16.51
C HIS A 109 -23.17 -21.69 17.86
N ARG A 110 -22.54 -21.31 18.98
CA ARG A 110 -22.84 -21.80 20.33
C ARG A 110 -23.57 -20.80 21.25
N SER A 111 -23.83 -19.56 20.82
CA SER A 111 -24.45 -18.52 21.66
C SER A 111 -25.62 -17.84 20.95
N ALA A 112 -26.72 -17.64 21.69
CA ALA A 112 -27.89 -16.89 21.24
C ALA A 112 -27.77 -15.37 21.52
N ALA A 113 -26.62 -14.89 21.99
CA ALA A 113 -26.40 -13.49 22.33
C ALA A 113 -26.28 -12.58 21.09
N ALA A 114 -26.69 -11.33 21.25
CA ALA A 114 -26.37 -10.26 20.30
C ALA A 114 -24.85 -10.14 20.14
N VAL A 115 -24.39 -9.97 18.91
CA VAL A 115 -22.97 -9.80 18.59
C VAL A 115 -22.79 -8.39 18.05
N ASP A 116 -21.79 -7.67 18.56
CA ASP A 116 -21.31 -6.42 18.02
C ASP A 116 -19.78 -6.37 18.21
N VAL A 117 -19.07 -6.54 17.10
CA VAL A 117 -17.61 -6.66 17.09
C VAL A 117 -17.01 -5.78 16.02
N LEU A 118 -15.98 -5.03 16.37
CA LEU A 118 -15.08 -4.37 15.43
C LEU A 118 -13.87 -5.27 15.18
N LEU A 119 -13.83 -5.91 14.02
CA LEU A 119 -12.65 -6.61 13.52
C LEU A 119 -11.66 -5.56 13.00
N ALA A 120 -10.46 -5.50 13.59
CA ALA A 120 -9.40 -4.61 13.15
C ALA A 120 -8.20 -5.43 12.65
N LEU A 121 -7.83 -5.25 11.39
CA LEU A 121 -6.79 -6.03 10.73
C LEU A 121 -5.69 -5.11 10.16
N PRO A 122 -4.83 -4.53 11.01
CA PRO A 122 -3.72 -3.71 10.55
C PRO A 122 -2.56 -4.57 10.03
N GLY A 123 -1.80 -3.99 9.11
CA GLY A 123 -0.41 -4.37 8.87
C GLY A 123 0.08 -4.12 7.46
N LEU A 124 1.26 -4.68 7.17
CA LEU A 124 1.91 -4.53 5.86
C LEU A 124 1.15 -5.20 4.72
N CYS A 125 1.05 -4.53 3.59
CA CYS A 125 0.63 -5.07 2.32
C CYS A 125 1.82 -5.07 1.36
N TYR A 126 1.76 -5.87 0.30
CA TYR A 126 2.86 -6.04 -0.62
C TYR A 126 2.34 -5.90 -2.04
N ARG A 127 2.78 -4.84 -2.72
CA ARG A 127 2.41 -4.51 -4.09
C ARG A 127 3.67 -4.15 -4.88
N ARG A 128 3.58 -4.28 -6.19
CA ARG A 128 4.49 -3.59 -7.10
C ARG A 128 3.87 -2.22 -7.36
N ASP A 129 4.62 -1.19 -7.02
CA ASP A 129 4.16 0.21 -7.07
C ASP A 129 5.27 1.11 -7.57
N SER A 130 4.95 2.35 -7.96
CA SER A 130 5.94 3.35 -8.35
C SER A 130 6.93 3.62 -7.22
N ILE A 131 8.10 4.16 -7.59
CA ILE A 131 9.03 4.75 -6.63
C ILE A 131 8.84 6.25 -6.75
N ASP A 132 8.16 6.83 -5.77
CA ASP A 132 8.01 8.27 -5.61
C ASP A 132 7.79 8.62 -4.13
N ARG A 133 7.53 9.90 -3.85
CA ARG A 133 7.41 10.43 -2.48
C ARG A 133 6.13 10.00 -1.75
N LEU A 134 5.15 9.47 -2.47
CA LEU A 134 3.82 9.14 -1.94
C LEU A 134 3.51 7.63 -2.03
N HIS A 135 4.27 6.87 -2.81
CA HIS A 135 4.04 5.45 -3.04
C HIS A 135 5.23 4.60 -2.58
N VAL A 136 4.90 3.44 -2.01
CA VAL A 136 5.85 2.42 -1.58
C VAL A 136 5.28 1.06 -1.89
N GLY A 137 6.12 0.10 -2.33
CA GLY A 137 5.67 -1.26 -2.63
C GLY A 137 5.24 -2.07 -1.40
N THR A 138 5.41 -1.52 -0.19
CA THR A 138 5.05 -2.18 1.07
C THR A 138 4.32 -1.23 2.03
N PRO A 139 3.12 -0.74 1.67
CA PRO A 139 2.37 0.17 2.52
C PRO A 139 1.75 -0.58 3.69
N HIS A 140 1.45 0.13 4.77
CA HIS A 140 0.62 -0.30 5.87
C HIS A 140 -0.83 0.07 5.60
N GLN A 141 -1.72 -0.88 5.82
CA GLN A 141 -3.16 -0.65 5.79
C GLN A 141 -3.80 -1.11 7.08
N VAL A 142 -5.05 -0.74 7.28
CA VAL A 142 -5.95 -1.38 8.23
C VAL A 142 -7.30 -1.60 7.58
N ASP A 143 -7.83 -2.81 7.75
CA ASP A 143 -9.24 -3.09 7.52
C ASP A 143 -10.00 -3.06 8.85
N LEU A 144 -11.08 -2.29 8.88
CA LEU A 144 -11.98 -2.12 10.01
C LEU A 144 -13.36 -2.60 9.59
N TRP A 145 -13.84 -3.69 10.20
CA TRP A 145 -15.13 -4.29 9.88
C TRP A 145 -15.96 -4.40 11.16
N ARG A 146 -16.98 -3.56 11.30
CA ARG A 146 -17.97 -3.72 12.38
C ARG A 146 -19.01 -4.73 11.93
N ILE A 147 -19.21 -5.79 12.71
CA ILE A 147 -20.12 -6.88 12.39
C ILE A 147 -21.12 -7.05 13.52
N THR A 148 -22.41 -7.02 13.16
CA THR A 148 -23.51 -7.17 14.10
C THR A 148 -24.40 -8.36 13.77
N ALA A 149 -24.99 -8.95 14.81
CA ALA A 149 -26.07 -9.92 14.71
C ALA A 149 -27.28 -9.43 15.52
N GLY A 150 -28.39 -9.11 14.85
CA GLY A 150 -29.49 -8.37 15.49
C GLY A 150 -30.82 -8.33 14.72
N GLY A 151 -31.18 -9.40 13.98
CA GLY A 151 -32.46 -9.47 13.27
C GLY A 151 -32.65 -8.39 12.17
N PRO A 152 -33.85 -8.28 11.57
CA PRO A 152 -34.10 -7.35 10.47
C PRO A 152 -34.05 -5.87 10.86
N ASP A 153 -34.47 -5.54 12.10
CA ASP A 153 -34.57 -4.17 12.61
C ASP A 153 -33.22 -3.62 13.13
N GLY A 154 -32.19 -4.46 13.25
CA GLY A 154 -30.84 -4.10 13.68
C GLY A 154 -29.80 -4.15 12.56
N ARG A 155 -30.24 -4.13 11.30
CA ARG A 155 -29.34 -4.11 10.14
C ARG A 155 -28.68 -2.75 10.00
N MET A 156 -27.38 -2.75 9.76
CA MET A 156 -26.64 -1.53 9.48
C MET A 156 -27.02 -0.92 8.13
N ASP A 157 -27.06 0.41 8.08
CA ASP A 157 -27.44 1.19 6.91
C ASP A 157 -26.47 2.36 6.61
N GLU A 158 -26.87 3.26 5.72
CA GLU A 158 -26.05 4.38 5.28
C GLU A 158 -25.82 5.43 6.38
N ASP A 159 -26.70 5.52 7.39
CA ASP A 159 -26.51 6.41 8.53
C ASP A 159 -25.38 5.90 9.44
N ASP A 160 -25.31 4.58 9.67
CA ASP A 160 -24.19 3.94 10.37
C ASP A 160 -22.86 4.15 9.62
N LEU A 161 -22.90 4.04 8.28
CA LEU A 161 -21.73 4.29 7.44
C LEU A 161 -21.27 5.74 7.53
N GLN A 162 -22.21 6.69 7.49
CA GLN A 162 -21.93 8.11 7.64
C GLN A 162 -21.30 8.43 9.00
N GLN A 163 -21.81 7.83 10.08
CA GLN A 163 -21.22 7.95 11.41
C GLN A 163 -19.79 7.40 11.45
N MET A 164 -19.53 6.23 10.85
CA MET A 164 -18.18 5.65 10.76
C MET A 164 -17.20 6.60 10.06
N ILE A 165 -17.63 7.24 8.98
CA ILE A 165 -16.81 8.19 8.23
C ILE A 165 -16.48 9.42 9.08
N GLU A 166 -17.47 9.99 9.76
CA GLU A 166 -17.28 11.16 10.63
C GLU A 166 -16.29 10.86 11.76
N LEU A 167 -16.47 9.73 12.45
CA LEU A 167 -15.58 9.29 13.53
C LEU A 167 -14.15 9.05 13.02
N LEU A 168 -14.00 8.38 11.87
CA LEU A 168 -12.69 8.14 11.25
C LEU A 168 -11.98 9.45 10.93
N VAL A 169 -12.64 10.35 10.20
CA VAL A 169 -12.02 11.62 9.79
C VAL A 169 -11.68 12.46 11.01
N HIS A 170 -12.57 12.52 12.01
CA HIS A 170 -12.30 13.26 13.24
C HIS A 170 -11.09 12.69 14.00
N ALA A 171 -10.96 11.36 14.10
CA ALA A 171 -9.83 10.73 14.78
C ALA A 171 -8.50 10.95 14.04
N VAL A 172 -8.50 10.80 12.71
CA VAL A 172 -7.27 10.93 11.89
C VAL A 172 -6.86 12.39 11.71
N LEU A 173 -7.81 13.26 11.36
CA LEU A 173 -7.61 14.66 10.96
C LEU A 173 -8.71 15.56 11.57
N PRO A 174 -8.66 15.82 12.89
CA PRO A 174 -9.62 16.67 13.58
C PRO A 174 -9.76 18.04 12.89
N GLY A 175 -10.99 18.39 12.52
CA GLY A 175 -11.33 19.67 11.90
C GLY A 175 -11.06 19.76 10.39
N ALA A 176 -10.58 18.69 9.74
CA ALA A 176 -10.42 18.69 8.29
C ALA A 176 -11.79 18.64 7.58
N PRO A 177 -12.02 19.49 6.56
CA PRO A 177 -13.15 19.32 5.66
C PRO A 177 -13.01 17.99 4.91
N TRP A 178 -14.11 17.27 4.77
CA TRP A 178 -14.16 16.01 4.04
C TRP A 178 -15.37 15.94 3.12
N ARG A 179 -15.30 15.05 2.13
CA ARG A 179 -16.40 14.72 1.21
C ARG A 179 -16.32 13.24 0.83
N THR A 180 -17.43 12.72 0.31
CA THR A 180 -17.48 11.34 -0.18
C THR A 180 -17.83 11.29 -1.67
N HIS A 181 -17.35 10.24 -2.33
CA HIS A 181 -17.74 9.90 -3.70
C HIS A 181 -18.12 8.42 -3.78
N PRO A 182 -19.10 8.04 -4.62
CA PRO A 182 -19.39 6.63 -4.84
C PRO A 182 -18.15 5.86 -5.32
N ALA A 183 -17.84 4.77 -4.62
CA ALA A 183 -16.78 3.82 -4.95
C ALA A 183 -17.37 2.41 -5.04
N ARG A 184 -16.83 1.58 -5.95
CA ARG A 184 -17.31 0.21 -6.14
C ARG A 184 -16.21 -0.77 -5.74
N HIS A 185 -16.47 -1.52 -4.68
CA HIS A 185 -15.66 -2.68 -4.32
C HIS A 185 -16.50 -3.95 -4.41
N PRO A 186 -15.89 -5.09 -4.79
CA PRO A 186 -16.63 -6.34 -4.88
C PRO A 186 -17.24 -6.78 -3.52
N TYR A 187 -16.60 -6.43 -2.41
CA TYR A 187 -16.96 -6.86 -1.07
C TYR A 187 -17.83 -5.85 -0.28
N THR A 188 -18.27 -4.74 -0.90
CA THR A 188 -19.16 -3.77 -0.27
C THR A 188 -20.41 -3.46 -1.11
N ARG A 189 -21.46 -2.96 -0.43
CA ARG A 189 -22.63 -2.29 -1.00
C ARG A 189 -22.58 -0.82 -0.56
N CYS A 190 -23.17 0.08 -1.35
CA CYS A 190 -23.14 1.53 -1.08
C CYS A 190 -21.72 2.04 -0.78
N GLY A 191 -20.73 1.58 -1.57
CA GLY A 191 -19.33 1.92 -1.33
C GLY A 191 -19.05 3.40 -1.54
N LEU A 192 -18.19 3.96 -0.70
CA LEU A 192 -17.80 5.36 -0.70
C LEU A 192 -16.30 5.51 -0.53
N GLN A 193 -15.68 6.34 -1.37
CA GLN A 193 -14.36 6.89 -1.15
C GLN A 193 -14.49 8.12 -0.25
N ILE A 194 -13.60 8.27 0.72
CA ILE A 194 -13.53 9.40 1.66
C ILE A 194 -12.34 10.27 1.26
N ASP A 195 -12.62 11.50 0.84
CA ASP A 195 -11.61 12.52 0.55
C ASP A 195 -11.52 13.53 1.69
N VAL A 196 -10.31 13.94 2.05
CA VAL A 196 -10.04 15.06 2.97
C VAL A 196 -9.37 16.22 2.23
N HIS A 197 -9.68 17.44 2.64
CA HIS A 197 -9.09 18.63 2.04
C HIS A 197 -7.74 18.96 2.69
N THR A 198 -6.72 19.11 1.86
CA THR A 198 -5.35 19.43 2.26
C THR A 198 -4.90 20.75 1.59
N PRO A 199 -3.75 21.33 1.99
CA PRO A 199 -3.22 22.51 1.29
C PRO A 199 -2.94 22.30 -0.21
N THR A 200 -2.72 21.06 -0.65
CA THR A 200 -2.47 20.71 -2.06
C THR A 200 -3.74 20.26 -2.80
N GLY A 201 -4.89 20.24 -2.12
CA GLY A 201 -6.19 19.86 -2.67
C GLY A 201 -6.84 18.67 -1.96
N TRP A 202 -7.88 18.13 -2.59
CA TRP A 202 -8.57 16.92 -2.11
C TRP A 202 -7.70 15.68 -2.28
N MET A 203 -7.57 14.89 -1.22
CA MET A 203 -6.83 13.64 -1.22
C MET A 203 -7.67 12.53 -0.61
N GLU A 204 -7.62 11.36 -1.23
CA GLU A 204 -8.24 10.15 -0.71
C GLU A 204 -7.59 9.72 0.61
N LEU A 205 -8.41 9.49 1.64
CA LEU A 205 -7.99 8.98 2.95
C LEU A 205 -8.27 7.47 3.10
N ALA A 206 -9.48 7.05 2.75
CA ALA A 206 -9.97 5.69 2.99
C ALA A 206 -11.16 5.38 2.07
N GLU A 207 -11.50 4.11 1.96
CA GLU A 207 -12.68 3.61 1.25
C GLU A 207 -13.52 2.78 2.21
N CYS A 208 -14.85 2.85 2.09
CA CYS A 208 -15.77 2.19 2.99
C CYS A 208 -17.05 1.75 2.29
N GLY A 209 -17.91 1.03 3.01
CA GLY A 209 -19.25 0.66 2.56
C GLY A 209 -19.94 -0.30 3.52
N LEU A 210 -21.17 -0.67 3.20
CA LEU A 210 -21.87 -1.76 3.86
C LEU A 210 -21.22 -3.09 3.44
N ALA A 211 -20.97 -4.00 4.38
CA ALA A 211 -20.45 -5.32 4.07
C ALA A 211 -21.40 -6.06 3.09
N ALA A 212 -20.84 -6.62 2.02
CA ALA A 212 -21.65 -7.31 1.03
C ALA A 212 -22.18 -8.66 1.57
N ASP A 213 -23.49 -8.89 1.40
CA ASP A 213 -24.19 -10.08 1.89
C ASP A 213 -23.54 -11.38 1.40
N ARG A 214 -23.01 -11.40 0.18
CA ARG A 214 -22.28 -12.55 -0.39
C ARG A 214 -21.01 -12.91 0.37
N VAL A 215 -20.31 -11.91 0.93
CA VAL A 215 -19.07 -12.11 1.70
C VAL A 215 -19.42 -12.69 3.08
N LEU A 216 -20.45 -12.15 3.72
CA LEU A 216 -20.99 -12.69 4.98
C LEU A 216 -21.47 -14.13 4.81
N ALA A 217 -22.30 -14.39 3.79
CA ALA A 217 -22.80 -15.73 3.48
C ALA A 217 -21.66 -16.71 3.16
N GLY A 218 -20.66 -16.29 2.40
CA GLY A 218 -19.48 -17.09 2.09
C GLY A 218 -18.64 -17.47 3.31
N ALA A 219 -18.78 -16.75 4.42
CA ALA A 219 -18.16 -17.06 5.70
C ALA A 219 -19.07 -17.88 6.65
N GLY A 220 -20.31 -18.18 6.26
CA GLY A 220 -21.30 -18.89 7.09
C GLY A 220 -22.16 -17.99 7.97
N LEU A 221 -22.12 -16.66 7.76
CA LEU A 221 -22.95 -15.68 8.47
C LEU A 221 -24.20 -15.39 7.62
N ASP A 222 -25.38 -15.76 8.13
CA ASP A 222 -26.67 -15.55 7.45
C ASP A 222 -26.97 -14.05 7.26
N PRO A 223 -26.99 -13.52 6.02
CA PRO A 223 -27.18 -12.10 5.78
C PRO A 223 -28.55 -11.56 6.16
N THR A 224 -29.53 -12.40 6.51
CA THR A 224 -30.81 -11.93 7.08
C THR A 224 -30.71 -11.58 8.56
N ARG A 225 -29.67 -12.10 9.23
CA ARG A 225 -29.42 -11.93 10.68
C ARG A 225 -28.17 -11.10 10.96
N TRP A 226 -27.23 -11.11 10.02
CA TRP A 226 -25.93 -10.47 10.11
C TRP A 226 -25.84 -9.30 9.12
N SER A 227 -25.21 -8.23 9.56
CA SER A 227 -24.84 -7.07 8.75
C SER A 227 -23.50 -6.52 9.22
N GLY A 228 -22.94 -5.59 8.46
CA GLY A 228 -21.72 -4.93 8.88
C GLY A 228 -21.37 -3.71 8.07
N LEU A 229 -20.40 -2.96 8.60
CA LEU A 229 -19.65 -1.93 7.89
C LEU A 229 -18.28 -2.49 7.52
N ALA A 230 -17.72 -2.00 6.43
CA ALA A 230 -16.38 -2.33 5.97
C ALA A 230 -15.64 -1.04 5.63
N LEU A 231 -14.39 -0.92 6.07
CA LEU A 231 -13.53 0.22 5.78
C LEU A 231 -12.08 -0.22 5.62
N GLY A 232 -11.42 0.27 4.57
CA GLY A 232 -9.99 0.12 4.34
C GLY A 232 -9.31 1.48 4.36
N MET A 233 -8.23 1.62 5.13
CA MET A 233 -7.45 2.86 5.21
C MET A 233 -5.96 2.59 5.05
N GLY A 234 -5.28 3.43 4.25
CA GLY A 234 -3.81 3.47 4.19
C GLY A 234 -3.24 4.19 5.40
N LEU A 235 -2.57 3.47 6.30
CA LEU A 235 -2.03 4.03 7.54
C LEU A 235 -0.87 5.00 7.29
N ASP A 236 -0.03 4.73 6.29
CA ASP A 236 1.07 5.64 5.91
C ASP A 236 0.51 6.99 5.47
N ARG A 237 -0.49 6.97 4.58
CA ARG A 237 -1.13 8.20 4.08
C ARG A 237 -1.84 8.94 5.21
N ALA A 238 -2.62 8.25 6.03
CA ALA A 238 -3.30 8.84 7.17
C ALA A 238 -2.32 9.53 8.14
N LEU A 239 -1.20 8.88 8.46
CA LEU A 239 -0.15 9.45 9.31
C LEU A 239 0.57 10.62 8.64
N MET A 240 0.86 10.52 7.34
CA MET A 240 1.49 11.59 6.59
C MET A 240 0.61 12.84 6.57
N LEU A 241 -0.70 12.68 6.34
CA LEU A 241 -1.67 13.77 6.39
C LEU A 241 -1.75 14.38 7.80
N ARG A 242 -1.90 13.54 8.84
CA ARG A 242 -1.98 13.97 10.24
C ARG A 242 -0.77 14.79 10.67
N LYS A 243 0.42 14.41 10.24
CA LYS A 243 1.67 15.08 10.62
C LYS A 243 2.14 16.13 9.60
N GLY A 244 1.59 16.18 8.39
CA GLY A 244 2.11 17.04 7.30
C GLY A 244 3.46 16.56 6.76
N ILE A 245 3.65 15.25 6.64
CA ILE A 245 4.83 14.61 6.05
C ILE A 245 4.63 14.51 4.53
N ASP A 246 5.61 14.94 3.75
CA ASP A 246 5.56 15.04 2.28
C ASP A 246 6.46 14.02 1.57
N ASP A 247 7.00 13.05 2.31
CA ASP A 247 7.83 11.97 1.80
C ASP A 247 7.65 10.71 2.65
N ILE A 248 7.08 9.67 2.05
CA ILE A 248 6.76 8.40 2.72
C ILE A 248 7.98 7.70 3.30
N ARG A 249 9.17 7.90 2.70
CA ARG A 249 10.43 7.28 3.16
C ARG A 249 10.79 7.73 4.58
N LEU A 250 10.33 8.93 4.98
CA LEU A 250 10.54 9.45 6.34
C LEU A 250 9.96 8.51 7.40
N LEU A 251 8.83 7.84 7.13
CA LEU A 251 8.16 6.95 8.09
C LEU A 251 9.02 5.76 8.54
N ARG A 252 9.96 5.32 7.70
CA ARG A 252 10.85 4.18 8.00
C ARG A 252 12.26 4.60 8.37
N SER A 253 12.56 5.89 8.36
CA SER A 253 13.93 6.37 8.55
C SER A 253 14.45 6.03 9.94
N THR A 254 15.65 5.47 10.00
CA THR A 254 16.39 5.23 11.24
C THR A 254 17.27 6.41 11.65
N GLU A 255 17.23 7.53 10.90
CA GLU A 255 17.98 8.74 11.26
C GLU A 255 17.42 9.31 12.58
N PRO A 256 18.25 9.55 13.61
CA PRO A 256 17.75 9.85 14.95
C PRO A 256 16.81 11.05 15.07
N ARG A 257 17.03 12.12 14.31
CA ARG A 257 16.20 13.33 14.33
C ARG A 257 14.86 13.12 13.62
N ILE A 258 14.82 12.24 12.62
CA ILE A 258 13.57 11.81 11.96
C ILE A 258 12.81 10.86 12.87
N ALA A 259 13.47 9.78 13.31
CA ALA A 259 12.87 8.73 14.14
C ALA A 259 12.27 9.28 15.45
N ALA A 260 12.93 10.24 16.10
CA ALA A 260 12.41 10.86 17.32
C ALA A 260 11.07 11.59 17.12
N GLN A 261 10.79 12.11 15.92
CA GLN A 261 9.51 12.77 15.61
C GLN A 261 8.38 11.79 15.27
N LEU A 262 8.71 10.50 15.09
CA LEU A 262 7.77 9.41 14.83
C LEU A 262 7.38 8.68 16.11
N LEU A 263 7.52 9.32 17.28
CA LEU A 263 7.09 8.80 18.58
C LEU A 263 5.83 9.49 19.11
N ASP A 264 5.29 10.47 18.38
CA ASP A 264 4.06 11.19 18.71
C ASP A 264 3.32 11.65 17.44
N LEU A 265 2.14 12.25 17.59
CA LEU A 265 1.31 12.76 16.49
C LEU A 265 1.47 14.27 16.25
N ARG A 266 2.48 14.94 16.82
CA ARG A 266 2.70 16.37 16.60
C ARG A 266 3.07 16.64 15.14
N PRO A 267 2.77 17.84 14.60
CA PRO A 267 3.16 18.20 13.25
C PRO A 267 4.66 18.02 12.99
N TRP A 268 4.97 17.49 11.81
CA TRP A 268 6.31 17.23 11.31
C TRP A 268 7.13 18.51 11.23
N ARG A 269 8.39 18.44 11.65
CA ARG A 269 9.39 19.50 11.53
C ARG A 269 10.52 19.03 10.61
N PRO A 270 10.73 19.68 9.45
CA PRO A 270 11.79 19.30 8.52
C PRO A 270 13.17 19.33 9.18
N VAL A 271 13.96 18.26 9.03
CA VAL A 271 15.31 18.10 9.63
C VAL A 271 16.47 18.61 8.75
N SER A 272 16.15 19.34 7.67
CA SER A 272 17.00 19.86 6.57
C SER A 272 16.82 19.08 5.26
N ALA A 273 16.49 19.80 4.17
CA ALA A 273 16.36 19.24 2.84
C ALA A 273 17.70 19.33 2.10
N GLN A 274 18.31 18.18 1.81
CA GLN A 274 19.50 18.12 0.97
C GLN A 274 19.11 18.25 -0.52
N PRO A 275 19.95 18.90 -1.34
CA PRO A 275 19.67 19.01 -2.77
C PRO A 275 19.62 17.61 -3.39
N PRO A 276 18.65 17.34 -4.27
CA PRO A 276 18.55 16.05 -4.94
C PRO A 276 19.63 15.96 -6.03
N VAL A 277 20.16 14.77 -6.23
CA VAL A 277 21.02 14.45 -7.37
C VAL A 277 20.18 13.76 -8.44
N ARG A 278 20.20 14.29 -9.66
CA ARG A 278 19.45 13.73 -10.79
C ARG A 278 20.38 12.97 -11.73
N ARG A 279 19.92 11.80 -12.18
CA ARG A 279 20.63 10.98 -13.18
C ARG A 279 19.63 10.49 -14.22
N ASP A 280 19.90 10.84 -15.48
CA ASP A 280 19.13 10.35 -16.61
C ASP A 280 19.88 9.18 -17.25
N LEU A 281 19.14 8.10 -17.53
CA LEU A 281 19.61 6.84 -18.07
C LEU A 281 18.91 6.59 -19.40
N SER A 282 19.67 6.33 -20.45
CA SER A 282 19.12 5.87 -21.73
C SER A 282 19.27 4.37 -21.81
N ILE A 283 18.19 3.62 -21.58
CA ILE A 283 18.21 2.16 -21.51
C ILE A 283 17.56 1.54 -22.74
N VAL A 284 17.98 0.33 -23.08
CA VAL A 284 17.32 -0.51 -24.07
C VAL A 284 16.41 -1.49 -23.32
N ALA A 285 15.15 -1.58 -23.74
CA ALA A 285 14.17 -2.49 -23.18
C ALA A 285 13.34 -3.17 -24.27
N ASP A 286 12.86 -4.38 -23.99
CA ASP A 286 11.91 -5.09 -24.84
C ASP A 286 10.48 -4.63 -24.47
N PRO A 287 9.67 -4.15 -25.44
CA PRO A 287 8.31 -3.72 -25.16
C PRO A 287 7.37 -4.92 -24.86
N PRO A 288 6.28 -4.72 -24.09
CA PRO A 288 5.87 -3.47 -23.46
C PRO A 288 6.74 -3.10 -22.25
N VAL A 289 7.02 -1.80 -22.10
CA VAL A 289 7.76 -1.27 -20.96
C VAL A 289 6.77 -0.91 -19.86
N ASP A 290 6.90 -1.58 -18.73
CA ASP A 290 6.06 -1.39 -17.56
C ASP A 290 6.85 -0.69 -16.45
N ALA A 291 6.33 0.44 -15.97
CA ALA A 291 7.04 1.28 -14.99
C ALA A 291 7.12 0.60 -13.61
N GLU A 292 6.13 -0.22 -13.24
CA GLU A 292 6.10 -0.91 -11.95
C GLU A 292 7.14 -2.03 -11.92
N LEU A 293 7.24 -2.81 -13.01
CA LEU A 293 8.28 -3.84 -13.17
C LEU A 293 9.69 -3.24 -13.22
N LEU A 294 9.87 -2.09 -13.88
CA LEU A 294 11.14 -1.35 -13.84
C LEU A 294 11.48 -0.90 -12.41
N GLY A 295 10.51 -0.35 -11.68
CA GLY A 295 10.70 0.04 -10.28
C GLY A 295 11.06 -1.15 -9.37
N ASP A 296 10.42 -2.31 -9.56
CA ASP A 296 10.75 -3.54 -8.84
C ASP A 296 12.19 -4.00 -9.12
N ALA A 297 12.61 -3.98 -10.39
CA ALA A 297 13.99 -4.31 -10.78
C ALA A 297 15.01 -3.33 -10.20
N VAL A 298 14.70 -2.03 -10.16
CA VAL A 298 15.55 -1.00 -9.54
C VAL A 298 15.70 -1.25 -8.04
N ARG A 299 14.60 -1.51 -7.32
CA ARG A 299 14.65 -1.84 -5.87
C ARG A 299 15.46 -3.10 -5.61
N ALA A 300 15.25 -4.14 -6.41
CA ALA A 300 15.99 -5.40 -6.26
C ALA A 300 17.50 -5.20 -6.49
N ALA A 301 17.89 -4.34 -7.43
CA ALA A 301 19.28 -4.03 -7.72
C ALA A 301 19.97 -3.27 -6.58
N LEU A 302 19.32 -2.20 -6.09
CA LEU A 302 19.90 -1.33 -5.06
C LEU A 302 19.80 -1.90 -3.63
N GLY A 303 18.86 -2.80 -3.38
CA GLY A 303 18.63 -3.36 -2.04
C GLY A 303 18.42 -2.24 -1.00
N PRO A 304 19.16 -2.22 0.11
CA PRO A 304 19.04 -1.17 1.13
C PRO A 304 19.29 0.26 0.61
N ALA A 305 20.08 0.42 -0.45
CA ALA A 305 20.35 1.75 -1.03
C ALA A 305 19.14 2.33 -1.78
N ALA A 306 18.08 1.54 -1.99
CA ALA A 306 16.84 2.05 -2.58
C ALA A 306 16.16 3.12 -1.71
N GLU A 307 16.45 3.19 -0.40
CA GLU A 307 15.94 4.24 0.50
C GLU A 307 16.44 5.65 0.12
N ASP A 308 17.60 5.73 -0.53
CA ASP A 308 18.15 7.00 -1.02
C ASP A 308 17.48 7.48 -2.32
N LEU A 309 16.67 6.62 -2.95
CA LEU A 309 15.97 6.92 -4.19
C LEU A 309 14.63 7.60 -3.88
N GLU A 310 14.51 8.86 -4.24
CA GLU A 310 13.28 9.64 -4.10
C GLU A 310 12.26 9.28 -5.18
N SER A 311 12.72 9.12 -6.42
CA SER A 311 11.85 8.69 -7.51
C SER A 311 12.56 8.03 -8.66
N VAL A 312 11.80 7.19 -9.37
CA VAL A 312 12.14 6.61 -10.67
C VAL A 312 11.02 6.94 -11.64
N THR A 313 11.34 7.61 -12.73
CA THR A 313 10.33 8.04 -13.70
C THR A 313 10.75 7.66 -15.12
N VAL A 314 9.86 7.00 -15.85
CA VAL A 314 9.98 6.87 -17.31
C VAL A 314 9.61 8.21 -17.93
N VAL A 315 10.61 8.95 -18.41
CA VAL A 315 10.43 10.28 -19.02
C VAL A 315 9.94 10.15 -20.45
N ALA A 316 10.48 9.18 -21.20
CA ALA A 316 10.09 8.91 -22.57
C ALA A 316 10.36 7.45 -22.95
N SER A 317 9.59 6.94 -23.89
CA SER A 317 9.83 5.66 -24.57
C SER A 317 9.79 5.91 -26.07
N THR A 318 10.88 5.60 -26.77
CA THR A 318 11.06 5.90 -28.20
C THR A 318 11.32 4.61 -28.96
N GLY A 319 10.51 4.33 -29.98
CA GLY A 319 10.67 3.17 -30.86
C GLY A 319 11.91 3.27 -31.74
N TYR A 320 12.36 2.12 -32.26
CA TYR A 320 13.55 2.07 -33.13
C TYR A 320 13.45 2.99 -34.36
N ALA A 321 12.28 3.10 -34.99
CA ALA A 321 12.12 3.91 -36.19
C ALA A 321 12.29 5.42 -35.91
N ASP A 322 11.86 5.86 -34.73
CA ASP A 322 11.84 7.27 -34.31
C ASP A 322 13.14 7.70 -33.62
N LEU A 323 14.01 6.75 -33.25
CA LEU A 323 15.27 7.04 -32.60
C LEU A 323 16.36 7.43 -33.63
N PRO A 324 17.13 8.53 -33.41
CA PRO A 324 18.20 8.94 -34.32
C PRO A 324 19.22 7.82 -34.57
N ALA A 325 19.69 7.68 -35.82
CA ALA A 325 20.59 6.59 -36.23
C ALA A 325 21.84 6.47 -35.36
N ALA A 326 22.46 7.59 -34.97
CA ALA A 326 23.62 7.60 -34.08
C ALA A 326 23.31 6.99 -32.69
N ALA A 327 22.13 7.26 -32.14
CA ALA A 327 21.69 6.68 -30.87
C ALA A 327 21.39 5.19 -30.99
N ARG A 328 20.82 4.74 -32.12
CA ARG A 328 20.59 3.31 -32.41
C ARG A 328 21.90 2.53 -32.44
N THR A 329 22.91 3.06 -33.15
CA THR A 329 24.24 2.45 -33.21
C THR A 329 24.92 2.46 -31.85
N ARG A 330 24.88 3.58 -31.13
CA ARG A 330 25.51 3.72 -29.80
C ARG A 330 24.94 2.74 -28.78
N LEU A 331 23.62 2.54 -28.77
CA LEU A 331 22.94 1.64 -27.84
C LEU A 331 22.90 0.18 -28.33
N GLY A 332 23.16 -0.06 -29.62
CA GLY A 332 22.97 -1.37 -30.25
C GLY A 332 21.51 -1.81 -30.24
N LEU A 333 20.58 -0.85 -30.38
CA LEU A 333 19.14 -1.08 -30.33
C LEU A 333 18.71 -1.94 -31.52
N ARG A 334 17.89 -2.97 -31.29
CA ARG A 334 17.28 -3.77 -32.38
C ARG A 334 15.92 -3.20 -32.81
N PRO A 335 15.42 -3.53 -34.03
CA PRO A 335 14.12 -3.04 -34.52
C PRO A 335 12.90 -3.39 -33.65
N ASP A 336 12.98 -4.48 -32.89
CA ASP A 336 11.96 -4.97 -31.96
C ASP A 336 12.03 -4.30 -30.57
N GLN A 337 13.04 -3.46 -30.33
CA GLN A 337 13.30 -2.85 -29.03
C GLN A 337 12.97 -1.36 -28.99
N VAL A 338 12.83 -0.83 -27.78
CA VAL A 338 12.62 0.59 -27.53
C VAL A 338 13.76 1.16 -26.69
N ASN A 339 14.02 2.45 -26.88
CA ASN A 339 14.85 3.22 -25.96
C ASN A 339 13.96 3.88 -24.91
N VAL A 340 14.28 3.67 -23.63
CA VAL A 340 13.59 4.26 -22.50
C VAL A 340 14.51 5.27 -21.85
N LEU A 341 14.06 6.52 -21.73
CA LEU A 341 14.73 7.53 -20.93
C LEU A 341 14.18 7.44 -19.51
N LEU A 342 15.00 6.91 -18.60
CA LEU A 342 14.68 6.73 -17.20
C LEU A 342 15.37 7.82 -16.37
N ARG A 343 14.63 8.53 -15.53
CA ARG A 343 15.16 9.53 -14.59
C ARG A 343 15.17 8.97 -13.19
N LEU A 344 16.35 9.01 -12.55
CA LEU A 344 16.54 8.73 -11.13
C LEU A 344 16.70 10.06 -10.39
N VAL A 345 15.96 10.23 -9.31
CA VAL A 345 16.15 11.31 -8.35
C VAL A 345 16.64 10.70 -7.05
N LEU A 346 17.89 10.97 -6.71
CA LEU A 346 18.54 10.49 -5.49
C LEU A 346 18.51 11.61 -4.45
N ARG A 347 17.90 11.35 -3.29
CA ARG A 347 17.88 12.27 -2.15
C ARG A 347 17.89 11.44 -0.86
N PRO A 348 19.07 11.16 -0.29
CA PRO A 348 19.19 10.51 1.00
C PRO A 348 18.55 11.37 2.09
N LEU A 349 17.94 10.71 3.06
CA LEU A 349 17.32 11.40 4.20
C LEU A 349 18.35 11.80 5.28
N ALA A 350 19.47 11.08 5.35
CA ALA A 350 20.45 11.21 6.44
C ALA A 350 21.72 12.01 6.07
N GLY A 351 21.92 12.39 4.80
CA GLY A 351 23.15 13.07 4.37
C GLY A 351 23.16 13.48 2.90
N THR A 352 24.30 14.01 2.45
CA THR A 352 24.51 14.40 1.05
C THR A 352 25.19 13.26 0.28
N LEU A 353 24.69 12.96 -0.92
CA LEU A 353 25.39 12.07 -1.87
C LEU A 353 26.47 12.86 -2.60
N THR A 354 27.68 12.32 -2.67
CA THR A 354 28.69 12.81 -3.61
C THR A 354 28.31 12.39 -5.04
N ASP A 355 28.79 13.13 -6.04
CA ASP A 355 28.55 12.78 -7.44
C ASP A 355 29.05 11.38 -7.80
N ARG A 356 30.18 10.96 -7.23
CA ARG A 356 30.72 9.60 -7.39
C ARG A 356 29.75 8.54 -6.88
N GLN A 357 29.23 8.70 -5.66
CA GLN A 357 28.27 7.74 -5.09
C GLN A 357 26.96 7.72 -5.88
N ALA A 358 26.50 8.88 -6.35
CA ALA A 358 25.32 8.94 -7.22
C ALA A 358 25.55 8.24 -8.57
N ASN A 359 26.78 8.30 -9.11
CA ASN A 359 27.18 7.58 -10.32
C ASN A 359 27.23 6.06 -10.10
N GLU A 360 27.75 5.62 -8.96
CA GLU A 360 27.76 4.19 -8.56
C GLU A 360 26.33 3.62 -8.51
N LEU A 361 25.41 4.30 -7.80
CA LEU A 361 23.99 3.89 -7.73
C LEU A 361 23.31 3.90 -9.11
N ARG A 362 23.61 4.91 -9.92
CA ARG A 362 23.12 5.02 -11.30
C ARG A 362 23.58 3.83 -12.13
N ASP A 363 24.83 3.42 -12.00
CA ASP A 363 25.42 2.31 -12.76
C ASP A 363 24.88 0.95 -12.32
N GLU A 364 24.65 0.74 -11.02
CA GLU A 364 23.97 -0.45 -10.51
C GLU A 364 22.56 -0.58 -11.10
N VAL A 365 21.79 0.51 -11.10
CA VAL A 365 20.47 0.55 -11.75
C VAL A 365 20.59 0.25 -13.24
N TYR A 366 21.50 0.93 -13.95
CA TYR A 366 21.69 0.74 -15.38
C TYR A 366 22.01 -0.72 -15.71
N ALA A 367 22.90 -1.35 -14.95
CA ALA A 367 23.27 -2.74 -15.13
C ALA A 367 22.08 -3.71 -14.99
N ALA A 368 21.15 -3.39 -14.09
CA ALA A 368 19.99 -4.22 -13.80
C ALA A 368 18.88 -4.11 -14.85
N VAL A 369 18.64 -2.91 -15.40
CA VAL A 369 17.48 -2.64 -16.27
C VAL A 369 17.82 -2.56 -17.77
N HIS A 370 19.08 -2.30 -18.14
CA HIS A 370 19.49 -2.21 -19.54
C HIS A 370 19.59 -3.61 -20.18
N ARG A 371 18.98 -3.79 -21.37
CA ARG A 371 18.99 -5.05 -22.15
C ARG A 371 19.75 -4.96 -23.48
N GLY A 372 20.40 -3.83 -23.74
CA GLY A 372 21.19 -3.62 -24.94
C GLY A 372 22.59 -4.24 -24.85
N PRO A 373 23.25 -4.46 -25.99
CA PRO A 373 24.58 -5.06 -26.05
C PRO A 373 25.71 -4.08 -25.69
N HIS A 374 25.45 -2.76 -25.72
CA HIS A 374 26.46 -1.73 -25.47
C HIS A 374 26.20 -1.03 -24.14
N ARG A 375 27.21 -0.99 -23.26
CA ARG A 375 27.09 -0.43 -21.92
C ARG A 375 27.68 0.98 -21.86
N GLU A 376 26.97 1.88 -21.18
CA GLU A 376 27.40 3.25 -20.93
C GLU A 376 27.45 3.50 -19.44
N TRP A 377 28.65 3.40 -18.86
CA TRP A 377 28.90 3.65 -17.44
C TRP A 377 29.13 5.14 -17.17
N ALA A 378 28.78 5.59 -15.97
CA ALA A 378 29.09 6.95 -15.56
C ALA A 378 30.60 7.12 -15.32
N ALA A 379 31.10 8.33 -15.58
CA ALA A 379 32.51 8.69 -15.39
C ALA A 379 32.85 9.04 -13.94
#